data_AF-A0A0Q7DH05-F1
#
_entry.id   AF-A0A0Q7DH05-F1
#
_cell.length_a   1.000
_cell.length_b   1.000
_cell.length_c   1.000
_cell.angle_alpha   90.00
_cell.angle_beta   90.00
_cell.angle_gamma   90.00
#
_symmetry.space_group_name_H-M   'P 1'
#
loop_
_entity.id
_entity.type
_entity.pdbx_description
1 polymer ?
#
loop_
_entity_poly.entity_id
_entity_poly.type
_entity_poly.pdbx_seq_one_letter_code
_entity_poly.pdbx_strand_id
1 'polypeptide(L)'
;MRPYHPAPHEASPKRKEFVSLEGDAVSPRARRQPPAPRTDTGSRTQRIDVRHAEARSSEGEVHFFLQRIAGGLYVEREEVPRRGTRTSQSLVFENPGSFERWCSDDPVRFRHPLLHAQLRRDGDALWTIEP
;
A
#
# COMPACT_ATOMS: atom_id res chain seq x y z
N MET A 1 -12.31 18.70 -42.43
CA MET A 1 -11.35 17.62 -42.09
C MET A 1 -10.27 18.25 -41.22
N ARG A 2 -10.24 17.98 -39.91
CA ARG A 2 -9.20 18.51 -39.00
C ARG A 2 -8.08 17.45 -38.86
N PRO A 3 -6.80 17.82 -38.93
CA PRO A 3 -5.71 16.86 -38.71
C PRO A 3 -5.63 16.45 -37.24
N TYR A 4 -5.37 15.16 -37.02
CA TYR A 4 -5.17 14.55 -35.71
C TYR A 4 -3.75 14.86 -35.21
N HIS A 5 -3.65 15.58 -34.11
CA HIS A 5 -2.40 15.73 -33.36
C HIS A 5 -2.38 14.68 -32.23
N PRO A 6 -1.42 13.74 -32.19
CA PRO A 6 -1.26 12.86 -31.04
C PRO A 6 -0.72 13.65 -29.83
N ALA A 7 -1.29 13.35 -28.66
CA ALA A 7 -0.88 13.91 -27.36
C ALA A 7 0.55 13.44 -26.96
N PRO A 8 1.29 14.23 -26.16
CA PRO A 8 2.63 13.85 -25.71
C PRO A 8 2.57 12.68 -24.71
N HIS A 9 3.52 11.77 -24.83
CA HIS A 9 3.72 10.61 -23.96
C HIS A 9 3.77 11.02 -22.48
N GLU A 10 2.76 10.60 -21.70
CA GLU A 10 2.79 10.60 -20.24
C GLU A 10 3.88 9.62 -19.77
N ALA A 11 4.85 10.14 -19.01
CA ALA A 11 5.86 9.32 -18.36
C ALA A 11 5.17 8.40 -17.33
N SER A 12 5.11 7.11 -17.66
CA SER A 12 4.63 6.09 -16.73
C SER A 12 5.54 6.04 -15.50
N PRO A 13 5.00 5.97 -14.27
CA PRO A 13 5.81 5.76 -13.08
C PRO A 13 6.62 4.47 -13.25
N LYS A 14 7.93 4.55 -13.00
CA LYS A 14 8.84 3.41 -13.16
C LYS A 14 8.54 2.38 -12.07
N ARG A 15 7.70 1.42 -12.44
CA ARG A 15 7.38 0.21 -11.69
C ARG A 15 8.66 -0.61 -11.54
N LYS A 16 9.20 -0.71 -10.33
CA LYS A 16 10.25 -1.69 -10.00
C LYS A 16 9.54 -2.88 -9.35
N GLU A 17 9.17 -3.85 -10.17
CA GLU A 17 8.69 -5.15 -9.69
C GLU A 17 9.91 -5.94 -9.21
N PHE A 18 10.08 -6.06 -7.89
CA PHE A 18 11.03 -7.00 -7.32
C PHE A 18 10.28 -8.29 -6.98
N VAL A 19 10.49 -9.32 -7.80
CA VAL A 19 10.03 -10.68 -7.53
C VAL A 19 11.16 -11.41 -6.80
N SER A 20 10.98 -11.68 -5.51
CA SER A 20 11.83 -12.65 -4.81
C SER A 20 11.36 -14.07 -5.14
N LEU A 21 12.24 -14.86 -5.74
CA LEU A 21 12.08 -16.30 -5.92
C LEU A 21 12.73 -17.08 -4.77
N GLU A 22 12.05 -18.19 -4.45
CA GLU A 22 12.22 -19.30 -3.48
C GLU A 22 13.69 -19.70 -3.17
N GLY A 23 14.07 -20.28 -2.02
CA GLY A 23 13.41 -21.17 -1.08
C GLY A 23 14.18 -22.51 -1.03
N ASP A 24 14.78 -22.86 0.12
CA ASP A 24 15.18 -24.21 0.61
C ASP A 24 16.01 -24.04 1.91
N ALA A 25 15.97 -24.83 2.98
CA ALA A 25 15.26 -26.06 3.36
C ALA A 25 15.36 -26.24 4.90
N VAL A 26 14.70 -27.31 5.39
CA VAL A 26 14.88 -28.06 6.67
C VAL A 26 13.76 -27.93 7.73
N SER A 27 13.14 -29.09 7.95
CA SER A 27 12.15 -29.52 8.97
C SER A 27 12.87 -30.31 10.10
N PRO A 28 12.23 -30.87 11.14
CA PRO A 28 11.33 -30.32 12.17
C PRO A 28 11.84 -30.59 13.62
N ARG A 29 11.34 -29.86 14.64
CA ARG A 29 11.05 -30.45 15.96
C ARG A 29 10.11 -29.59 16.81
N ALA A 30 9.25 -30.30 17.52
CA ALA A 30 8.06 -29.83 18.21
C ALA A 30 8.30 -28.93 19.43
N ARG A 31 7.40 -27.95 19.62
CA ARG A 31 6.79 -27.63 20.91
C ARG A 31 5.34 -27.21 20.68
N ARG A 32 4.40 -27.98 21.23
CA ARG A 32 2.98 -27.61 21.31
C ARG A 32 2.86 -26.44 22.30
N GLN A 33 2.46 -25.28 21.82
CA GLN A 33 2.13 -24.12 22.64
C GLN A 33 0.59 -23.94 22.60
N PRO A 34 -0.10 -23.82 23.74
CA PRO A 34 -1.56 -23.69 23.77
C PRO A 34 -2.01 -22.35 23.16
N PRO A 35 -3.21 -22.28 22.55
CA PRO A 35 -3.73 -21.04 21.99
C PRO A 35 -4.06 -20.04 23.11
N ALA A 36 -3.42 -18.88 23.07
CA ALA A 36 -3.71 -17.76 23.96
C ALA A 36 -5.10 -17.17 23.64
N PRO A 37 -5.82 -16.63 24.65
CA PRO A 37 -7.19 -16.16 24.51
C PRO A 37 -7.28 -14.95 23.57
N ARG A 38 -8.32 -14.95 22.73
CA ARG A 38 -8.73 -13.81 21.92
C ARG A 38 -9.14 -12.67 22.85
N THR A 39 -8.38 -11.58 22.86
CA THR A 39 -8.85 -10.28 23.31
C THR A 39 -9.32 -9.49 22.10
N ASP A 40 -10.65 -9.32 22.02
CA ASP A 40 -11.31 -8.39 21.12
C ASP A 40 -11.33 -6.98 21.73
N THR A 41 -11.31 -5.99 20.84
CA THR A 41 -11.72 -4.60 21.01
C THR A 41 -10.91 -3.73 21.99
N GLY A 42 -9.92 -3.03 21.44
CA GLY A 42 -9.37 -1.81 22.03
C GLY A 42 -9.03 -0.84 20.91
N SER A 43 -9.66 0.32 20.91
CA SER A 43 -9.49 1.43 19.96
C SER A 43 -8.04 1.55 19.49
N ARG A 44 -7.78 1.18 18.23
CA ARG A 44 -6.51 1.43 17.58
C ARG A 44 -6.47 2.92 17.25
N THR A 45 -6.17 3.74 18.26
CA THR A 45 -5.59 5.06 18.03
C THR A 45 -4.28 4.77 17.32
N GLN A 46 -4.34 4.76 15.98
CA GLN A 46 -3.14 4.71 15.16
C GLN A 46 -2.26 5.84 15.68
N ARG A 47 -1.03 5.50 16.07
CA ARG A 47 0.01 6.51 16.20
C ARG A 47 0.17 7.07 14.80
N ILE A 48 -0.50 8.18 14.52
CA ILE A 48 -0.15 9.03 13.41
C ILE A 48 1.18 9.64 13.83
N ASP A 49 2.27 8.93 13.53
CA ASP A 49 3.48 9.68 13.24
C ASP A 49 3.10 10.56 12.05
N VAL A 50 3.20 11.87 12.21
CA VAL A 50 2.72 12.82 11.21
C VAL A 50 3.42 12.58 9.87
N ARG A 51 4.58 11.93 9.86
CA ARG A 51 5.33 11.63 8.63
C ARG A 51 4.98 10.29 8.00
N HIS A 52 4.19 9.43 8.65
CA HIS A 52 3.80 8.14 8.09
C HIS A 52 2.37 7.73 8.44
N ALA A 53 1.71 7.01 7.55
CA ALA A 53 0.35 6.52 7.77
C ALA A 53 0.22 5.06 7.34
N GLU A 54 -0.77 4.38 7.91
CA GLU A 54 -1.08 3.00 7.56
C GLU A 54 -2.57 2.80 7.32
N ALA A 55 -2.90 2.15 6.21
CA ALA A 55 -4.27 1.78 5.88
C ALA A 55 -4.35 0.28 5.63
N ARG A 56 -5.28 -0.43 6.28
CA ARG A 56 -5.41 -1.90 6.16
C ARG A 56 -6.86 -2.31 5.92
N SER A 57 -7.09 -3.33 5.09
CA SER A 57 -8.42 -3.93 4.94
C SER A 57 -8.84 -4.63 6.25
N SER A 58 -10.14 -4.80 6.47
CA SER A 58 -10.69 -5.46 7.67
C SER A 58 -10.16 -6.88 7.85
N GLU A 59 -10.02 -7.61 6.74
CA GLU A 59 -9.51 -8.98 6.71
C GLU A 59 -7.97 -9.05 6.69
N GLY A 60 -7.30 -7.91 6.58
CA GLY A 60 -5.85 -7.81 6.54
C GLY A 60 -5.18 -8.36 5.28
N GLU A 61 -5.96 -8.56 4.22
CA GLU A 61 -5.51 -9.05 2.91
C GLU A 61 -4.69 -8.02 2.14
N VAL A 62 -4.91 -6.73 2.41
CA VAL A 62 -4.18 -5.63 1.79
C VAL A 62 -3.81 -4.62 2.87
N HIS A 63 -2.57 -4.16 2.84
CA HIS A 63 -2.01 -3.15 3.73
C HIS A 63 -1.22 -2.14 2.90
N PHE A 64 -1.39 -0.87 3.24
CA PHE A 64 -0.58 0.22 2.71
C PHE A 64 0.19 0.87 3.86
N PHE A 65 1.47 1.10 3.63
CA PHE A 65 2.31 1.99 4.42
C PHE A 65 2.65 3.21 3.56
N LEU A 66 2.48 4.39 4.12
CA LEU A 66 2.75 5.66 3.45
C LEU A 66 3.77 6.42 4.28
N GLN A 67 4.72 7.06 3.62
CA GLN A 67 5.70 7.90 4.28
C GLN A 67 6.00 9.14 3.45
N ARG A 68 5.92 10.30 4.09
CA ARG A 68 6.43 11.55 3.51
C ARG A 68 7.96 11.47 3.47
N ILE A 69 8.53 11.64 2.28
CA ILE A 69 9.98 11.61 2.05
C ILE A 69 10.44 12.88 1.34
N ALA A 70 11.75 13.15 1.39
CA ALA A 70 12.35 14.22 0.59
C ALA A 70 12.05 13.97 -0.90
N GLY A 71 11.32 14.90 -1.53
CA GLY A 71 10.96 14.83 -2.94
C GLY A 71 9.68 14.07 -3.29
N GLY A 72 8.93 13.52 -2.32
CA GLY A 72 7.72 12.79 -2.67
C GLY A 72 6.99 12.06 -1.56
N LEU A 73 6.05 11.21 -1.96
CA LEU A 73 5.32 10.29 -1.09
C LEU A 73 5.75 8.87 -1.45
N TYR A 74 6.34 8.18 -0.49
CA TYR A 74 6.60 6.75 -0.58
C TYR A 74 5.35 5.98 -0.19
N VAL A 75 5.03 4.93 -0.95
CA VAL A 75 3.93 4.01 -0.68
C VAL A 75 4.46 2.59 -0.82
N GLU A 76 4.33 1.81 0.25
CA GLU A 76 4.43 0.36 0.19
C GLU A 76 3.01 -0.22 0.19
N ARG A 77 2.73 -1.10 -0.77
CA ARG A 77 1.53 -1.93 -0.81
C ARG A 77 1.94 -3.35 -0.57
N GLU A 78 1.35 -3.95 0.45
CA GLU A 78 1.46 -5.36 0.73
C GLU A 78 0.11 -6.05 0.50
N GLU A 79 0.12 -7.13 -0.27
CA GLU A 79 -1.02 -8.04 -0.40
C GLU A 79 -0.66 -9.39 0.22
N VAL A 80 -1.44 -9.80 1.21
CA VAL A 80 -1.31 -11.10 1.89
C VAL A 80 -2.60 -11.88 1.64
N PRO A 81 -2.75 -12.52 0.46
CA PRO A 81 -3.95 -13.28 0.17
C PRO A 81 -4.04 -14.48 1.13
N ARG A 82 -5.26 -14.88 1.49
CA ARG A 82 -5.50 -16.05 2.37
C ARG A 82 -4.89 -17.35 1.84
N ARG A 83 -4.71 -17.44 0.52
CA ARG A 83 -4.01 -18.51 -0.19
C ARG A 83 -3.20 -17.89 -1.33
N GLY A 84 -1.98 -18.37 -1.53
CA GLY A 84 -1.08 -17.89 -2.57
C GLY A 84 0.06 -17.02 -2.04
N THR A 85 0.74 -16.34 -2.94
CA THR A 85 1.97 -15.59 -2.67
C THR A 85 1.69 -14.22 -2.08
N ARG A 86 2.41 -13.87 -1.00
CA ARG A 86 2.47 -12.51 -0.47
C ARG A 86 3.25 -11.63 -1.45
N THR A 87 2.69 -10.49 -1.81
CA THR A 87 3.37 -9.52 -2.69
C THR A 87 3.59 -8.21 -1.94
N SER A 88 4.74 -7.58 -2.17
CA SER A 88 5.03 -6.22 -1.73
C SER A 88 5.46 -5.39 -2.93
N GLN A 89 4.90 -4.19 -3.04
CA GLN A 89 5.17 -3.23 -4.10
C GLN A 89 5.55 -1.90 -3.47
N SER A 90 6.70 -1.37 -3.86
CA SER A 90 7.18 -0.06 -3.44
C SER A 90 7.01 0.95 -4.56
N LEU A 91 6.40 2.10 -4.24
CA LEU A 91 6.09 3.17 -5.17
C LEU A 91 6.56 4.50 -4.58
N VAL A 92 7.01 5.41 -5.44
CA VAL A 92 7.30 6.80 -5.07
C VAL A 92 6.57 7.71 -6.03
N PHE A 93 5.85 8.66 -5.47
CA PHE A 93 5.15 9.70 -6.21
C PHE A 93 5.84 11.03 -5.97
N GLU A 94 6.12 11.76 -7.04
CA GLU A 94 6.80 13.07 -6.96
C GLU A 94 5.82 14.21 -6.66
N ASN A 95 4.54 14.00 -6.98
CA ASN A 95 3.50 15.01 -6.79
C ASN A 95 2.13 14.38 -6.44
N PRO A 96 1.23 15.14 -5.80
CA PRO A 96 -0.09 14.66 -5.38
C PRO A 96 -0.94 14.11 -6.54
N GLY A 97 -0.89 14.74 -7.72
CA GLY A 97 -1.70 14.34 -8.87
C GLY A 97 -1.36 12.93 -9.39
N SER A 98 -0.08 12.57 -9.41
CA SER A 98 0.36 11.22 -9.78
C SER A 98 -0.11 10.14 -8.78
N PHE A 99 -0.10 10.47 -7.49
CA PHE A 99 -0.64 9.61 -6.43
C PHE A 99 -2.15 9.43 -6.57
N GLU A 100 -2.89 10.53 -6.78
CA GLU A 100 -4.34 10.51 -6.94
C GLU A 100 -4.78 9.68 -8.15
N ARG A 101 -4.09 9.83 -9.29
CA ARG A 101 -4.34 9.02 -10.48
C ARG A 101 -4.14 7.54 -10.20
N TRP A 102 -3.02 7.18 -9.55
CA TRP A 102 -2.76 5.78 -9.17
C TRP A 102 -3.84 5.21 -8.24
N CYS A 103 -4.28 5.95 -7.22
CA CYS A 103 -5.40 5.52 -6.36
C CYS A 103 -6.70 5.31 -7.15
N SER A 104 -7.00 6.21 -8.10
CA SER A 104 -8.22 6.14 -8.92
C SER A 104 -8.26 4.94 -9.85
N ASP A 105 -7.09 4.53 -10.36
CA ASP A 105 -6.95 3.39 -11.26
C ASP A 105 -6.82 2.05 -10.50
N ASP A 106 -6.51 2.06 -9.21
CA ASP A 106 -6.31 0.83 -8.43
C ASP A 106 -7.63 0.06 -8.19
N PRO A 107 -7.74 -1.23 -8.60
CA PRO A 107 -8.91 -2.05 -8.35
C PRO A 107 -9.27 -2.25 -6.87
N VAL A 108 -8.35 -1.97 -5.94
CA VAL A 108 -8.59 -2.03 -4.49
C VAL A 108 -9.80 -1.20 -4.08
N ARG A 109 -10.13 -0.12 -4.81
CA ARG A 109 -11.29 0.74 -4.53
C ARG A 109 -12.63 0.02 -4.63
N PHE A 110 -12.71 -1.04 -5.42
CA PHE A 110 -13.92 -1.84 -5.57
C PHE A 110 -14.01 -2.95 -4.52
N ARG A 111 -12.88 -3.57 -4.17
CA ARG A 111 -12.83 -4.68 -3.20
C ARG A 111 -12.84 -4.20 -1.75
N HIS A 112 -12.19 -3.07 -1.49
CA HIS A 112 -12.02 -2.50 -0.15
C HIS A 112 -12.25 -0.98 -0.20
N PRO A 113 -13.50 -0.51 -0.37
CA PRO A 113 -13.81 0.91 -0.57
C PRO A 113 -13.39 1.77 0.63
N LEU A 114 -13.53 1.27 1.87
CA LEU A 114 -13.09 1.98 3.07
C LEU A 114 -11.56 2.09 3.17
N LEU A 115 -10.84 1.04 2.78
CA LEU A 115 -9.38 1.05 2.69
C LEU A 115 -8.92 2.10 1.68
N HIS A 116 -9.56 2.15 0.51
CA HIS A 116 -9.25 3.13 -0.51
C HIS A 116 -9.55 4.57 -0.03
N ALA A 117 -10.67 4.81 0.64
CA ALA A 117 -10.99 6.12 1.20
C ALA A 117 -9.97 6.54 2.28
N GLN A 118 -9.52 5.59 3.12
CA GLN A 118 -8.47 5.81 4.12
C GLN A 118 -7.14 6.17 3.44
N LEU A 119 -6.71 5.36 2.47
CA LEU A 119 -5.47 5.56 1.72
C LEU A 119 -5.38 6.96 1.11
N ARG A 120 -6.45 7.42 0.44
CA ARG A 120 -6.49 8.75 -0.16
C ARG A 120 -6.38 9.85 0.89
N ARG A 121 -7.20 9.81 1.93
CA ARG A 121 -7.22 10.82 2.98
C ARG A 121 -5.87 10.94 3.68
N ASP A 122 -5.25 9.81 3.99
CA ASP A 122 -3.97 9.79 4.69
C ASP A 122 -2.84 10.27 3.77
N GLY A 123 -2.87 9.89 2.48
CA GLY A 123 -1.94 10.42 1.48
C GLY A 123 -2.08 11.93 1.29
N ASP A 124 -3.31 12.45 1.18
CA ASP A 124 -3.60 13.88 1.07
C ASP A 124 -3.07 14.66 2.29
N ALA A 125 -3.25 14.11 3.50
CA ALA A 125 -2.69 14.69 4.71
C ALA A 125 -1.15 14.76 4.65
N LEU A 126 -0.48 13.68 4.25
CA LEU A 126 0.98 13.61 4.15
C LEU A 126 1.58 14.62 3.15
N TRP A 127 0.86 14.99 2.10
CA TRP A 127 1.31 16.02 1.16
C TRP A 127 1.39 17.42 1.76
N THR A 128 0.67 17.68 2.85
CA THR A 128 0.69 18.99 3.53
C THR A 128 1.84 19.14 4.52
N ILE A 129 2.62 18.08 4.72
CA ILE A 129 3.63 17.97 5.76
C ILE A 129 5.03 18.05 5.15
N GLU A 130 5.89 18.83 5.80
CA GLU A 130 7.31 18.93 5.46
C GLU A 130 8.04 17.62 5.81
N PRO A 131 8.88 17.08 4.90
CA PRO A 131 9.56 15.80 5.06
C PRO A 131 10.60 15.76 6.20
#